data_AF-A0AA50FC41-F1
#
_entry.id   AF-A0AA50FC41-F1
#
_cell.length_a   1.000
_cell.length_b   1.000
_cell.length_c   1.000
_cell.angle_alpha   90.00
_cell.angle_beta   90.00
_cell.angle_gamma   90.00
#
_symmetry.space_group_name_H-M   'P 1'
#
loop_
_entity.id
_entity.type
_entity.pdbx_description
1 polymer ?
#
loop_
_entity_poly.entity_id
_entity_poly.type
_entity_poly.pdbx_seq_one_letter_code
_entity_poly.pdbx_strand_id
1 'polypeptide(L)'
;MNKDVQKVRQLIGLTGQYATLDESLTAMENLKIFARLLGFSRTDAKRKAEELLEEFSLTEAANRKVSMFSGGMRRRLDIAVSLLSNPPLIFLDEPTTGLDPCTRAQMWQTIRTLVKNGSTILLTTQYLDEADQLADDIVVIDKGKVVAHDTPTGLKRSISASSLQLTVKNPDSVYKAAQIVERVLGGKAQISEAAEVTIPLADTAKLVDVLAKLKEMEIDITAVNVREPSLDEVFFALTGDKKEVV
;
A
#
# COMPACT_ATOMS: atom_id res chain seq x y z
N MET A 1 20.21 -13.02 -26.39
CA MET A 1 19.05 -12.14 -26.12
C MET A 1 19.53 -10.76 -25.63
N ASN A 2 20.45 -10.11 -26.37
CA ASN A 2 21.26 -8.99 -25.84
C ASN A 2 21.27 -7.76 -26.76
N LYS A 3 20.20 -7.55 -27.53
CA LYS A 3 20.07 -6.37 -28.39
C LYS A 3 19.21 -5.35 -27.66
N ASP A 4 19.81 -4.21 -27.34
CA ASP A 4 19.18 -2.99 -26.80
C ASP A 4 19.07 -2.79 -25.27
N VAL A 5 20.01 -3.32 -24.47
CA VAL A 5 20.12 -2.98 -23.02
C VAL A 5 20.15 -1.46 -22.79
N GLN A 6 20.82 -0.70 -23.66
CA GLN A 6 20.85 0.76 -23.53
C GLN A 6 19.51 1.44 -23.82
N LYS A 7 18.74 0.97 -24.81
CA LYS A 7 17.41 1.54 -25.08
C LYS A 7 16.44 1.21 -23.94
N VAL A 8 16.53 0.00 -23.38
CA VAL A 8 15.73 -0.39 -22.21
C VAL A 8 16.06 0.52 -21.01
N ARG A 9 17.35 0.78 -20.74
CA ARG A 9 17.76 1.70 -19.66
C ARG A 9 17.26 3.14 -19.84
N GLN A 10 17.11 3.61 -21.08
CA GLN A 10 16.56 4.95 -21.37
C GLN A 10 15.04 5.04 -21.11
N LEU A 11 14.34 3.90 -21.10
CA LEU A 11 12.90 3.83 -20.85
C LEU A 11 12.56 3.60 -19.36
N ILE A 12 13.59 3.43 -18.52
CA ILE A 12 13.45 3.08 -17.10
C ILE A 12 13.87 4.25 -16.22
N GLY A 13 12.97 4.70 -15.34
CA GLY A 13 13.31 5.46 -14.15
C GLY A 13 13.62 4.52 -13.00
N LEU A 14 14.77 4.70 -12.33
CA LEU A 14 15.12 3.96 -11.12
C LEU A 14 15.26 4.95 -9.97
N THR A 15 14.48 4.78 -8.91
CA THR A 15 14.72 5.50 -7.65
C THR A 15 15.40 4.54 -6.68
N GLY A 16 16.71 4.68 -6.47
CA GLY A 16 17.48 3.86 -5.53
C GLY A 16 17.33 4.34 -4.07
N GLN A 17 17.84 3.56 -3.11
CA GLN A 17 17.78 3.93 -1.68
C GLN A 17 18.71 5.08 -1.29
N TYR A 18 19.72 5.44 -2.09
CA TYR A 18 20.58 6.59 -1.81
C TYR A 18 21.16 7.28 -3.07
N ALA A 19 21.06 8.61 -3.08
CA ALA A 19 22.01 9.57 -3.65
C ALA A 19 22.03 9.88 -5.16
N THR A 20 20.90 10.30 -5.74
CA THR A 20 20.93 11.09 -7.00
C THR A 20 21.02 12.61 -6.77
N LEU A 21 20.78 13.08 -5.55
CA LEU A 21 20.68 14.51 -5.24
C LEU A 21 22.04 15.08 -4.81
N ASP A 22 22.39 16.26 -5.34
CA ASP A 22 23.53 17.04 -4.88
C ASP A 22 23.17 17.81 -3.61
N GLU A 23 23.78 17.42 -2.48
CA GLU A 23 23.52 18.00 -1.17
C GLU A 23 23.99 19.45 -1.00
N SER A 24 24.92 19.89 -1.88
CA SER A 24 25.46 21.25 -1.87
C SER A 24 24.51 22.26 -2.53
N LEU A 25 23.61 21.77 -3.38
CA LEU A 25 22.66 22.55 -4.16
C LEU A 25 21.29 22.64 -3.48
N THR A 26 20.51 23.63 -3.90
CA THR A 26 19.10 23.76 -3.52
C THR A 26 18.21 22.76 -4.25
N ALA A 27 16.99 22.55 -3.78
CA ALA A 27 16.03 21.68 -4.47
C ALA A 27 15.70 22.17 -5.88
N MET A 28 15.52 23.49 -6.04
CA MET A 28 15.32 24.14 -7.33
C MET A 28 16.51 23.92 -8.27
N GLU A 29 17.74 24.06 -7.77
CA GLU A 29 18.95 23.84 -8.57
C GLU A 29 19.11 22.38 -9.00
N ASN A 30 18.87 21.43 -8.09
CA ASN A 30 18.88 20.01 -8.40
C ASN A 30 17.93 19.70 -9.56
N LEU A 31 16.65 20.06 -9.44
CA LEU A 31 15.66 19.80 -10.48
C LEU A 31 16.02 20.46 -11.82
N LYS A 32 16.49 21.72 -11.78
CA LYS A 32 16.91 22.41 -13.00
C LYS A 32 18.11 21.74 -13.66
N ILE A 33 19.11 21.28 -12.90
CA ILE A 33 20.28 20.60 -13.47
C ILE A 33 19.83 19.32 -14.18
N PHE A 34 19.03 18.48 -13.52
CA PHE A 34 18.53 17.25 -14.13
C PHE A 34 17.67 17.53 -15.37
N ALA A 35 16.77 18.51 -15.32
CA ALA A 35 15.97 18.90 -16.47
C ALA A 35 16.86 19.35 -17.64
N ARG A 36 17.92 20.12 -17.37
CA ARG A 36 18.87 20.56 -18.39
C ARG A 36 19.67 19.41 -18.99
N LEU A 37 20.06 18.42 -18.19
CA LEU A 37 20.73 17.21 -18.65
C LEU A 37 19.83 16.36 -19.55
N LEU A 38 18.51 16.40 -19.31
CA LEU A 38 17.49 15.74 -20.13
C LEU A 38 17.09 16.56 -21.38
N GLY A 39 17.78 17.66 -21.67
CA GLY A 39 17.60 18.44 -22.90
C GLY A 39 16.56 19.56 -22.84
N PHE A 40 15.96 19.82 -21.67
CA PHE A 40 14.99 20.90 -21.52
C PHE A 40 15.64 22.27 -21.76
N SER A 41 14.90 23.21 -22.36
CA SER A 41 15.34 24.61 -22.45
C SER A 41 15.50 25.22 -21.04
N ARG A 42 16.22 26.34 -20.90
CA ARG A 42 16.37 27.00 -19.59
C ARG A 42 15.01 27.41 -18.99
N THR A 43 14.08 27.83 -19.85
CA THR A 43 12.74 28.25 -19.47
C THR A 43 11.88 27.05 -19.05
N ASP A 44 11.91 25.97 -19.84
CA ASP A 44 11.15 24.75 -19.54
C ASP A 44 11.68 24.04 -18.30
N ALA A 45 13.01 23.99 -18.12
CA ALA A 45 13.63 23.42 -16.93
C ALA A 45 13.18 24.15 -15.66
N LYS A 46 13.09 25.50 -15.70
CA LYS A 46 12.61 26.30 -14.58
C LYS A 46 11.13 26.01 -14.31
N ARG A 47 10.29 26.11 -15.34
CA ARG A 47 8.84 25.85 -15.22
C ARG A 47 8.56 24.45 -14.66
N LYS A 48 9.21 23.43 -15.21
CA LYS A 48 9.02 22.04 -14.78
C LYS A 48 9.53 21.80 -13.35
N ALA A 49 10.62 22.44 -12.96
CA ALA A 49 11.09 22.38 -11.57
C ALA A 49 10.10 23.02 -10.59
N GLU A 50 9.49 24.16 -10.95
CA GLU A 50 8.45 24.82 -10.15
C GLU A 50 7.20 23.92 -10.01
N GLU A 51 6.72 23.35 -11.12
CA GLU A 51 5.59 22.39 -11.12
C GLU A 51 5.86 21.21 -10.19
N LEU A 52 7.04 20.59 -10.28
CA LEU A 52 7.40 19.44 -9.45
C LEU A 52 7.60 19.82 -7.98
N LEU A 53 8.12 21.01 -7.67
CA LEU A 53 8.22 21.44 -6.28
C LEU A 53 6.84 21.65 -5.65
N GLU A 54 5.87 22.14 -6.42
CA GLU A 54 4.49 22.28 -5.99
C GLU A 54 3.82 20.92 -5.79
N GLU A 55 3.89 20.04 -6.80
CA GLU A 55 3.31 18.69 -6.77
C GLU A 55 3.83 17.87 -5.58
N PHE A 56 5.09 18.06 -5.19
CA PHE A 56 5.72 17.36 -4.08
C PHE A 56 5.67 18.11 -2.74
N SER A 57 4.95 19.23 -2.66
CA SER A 57 4.87 20.06 -1.45
C SER A 57 6.25 20.44 -0.89
N LEU A 58 7.15 20.85 -1.78
CA LEU A 58 8.53 21.28 -1.51
C LEU A 58 8.77 22.75 -1.86
N THR A 59 7.74 23.50 -2.28
CA THR A 59 7.83 24.91 -2.69
C THR A 59 8.51 25.80 -1.64
N GLU A 60 8.14 25.67 -0.36
CA GLU A 60 8.74 26.46 0.72
C GLU A 60 10.23 26.15 0.95
N ALA A 61 10.66 24.94 0.58
CA ALA A 61 12.03 24.48 0.70
C ALA A 61 12.83 24.61 -0.60
N ALA A 62 12.24 25.18 -1.67
CA ALA A 62 12.83 25.25 -3.00
C ALA A 62 14.26 25.83 -3.02
N ASN A 63 14.49 26.87 -2.22
CA ASN A 63 15.77 27.59 -2.13
C ASN A 63 16.66 27.14 -0.96
N ARG A 64 16.29 26.08 -0.24
CA ARG A 64 17.10 25.49 0.83
C ARG A 64 18.01 24.41 0.24
N LYS A 65 19.23 24.32 0.76
CA LYS A 65 20.17 23.25 0.38
C LYS A 65 19.62 21.89 0.77
N VAL A 66 19.82 20.87 -0.09
CA VAL A 66 19.34 19.50 0.16
C VAL A 66 20.00 18.88 1.39
N SER A 67 21.23 19.27 1.74
CA SER A 67 21.86 18.89 3.02
C SER A 67 21.00 19.23 4.25
N MET A 68 20.14 20.26 4.18
CA MET A 68 19.24 20.69 5.27
C MET A 68 17.85 20.02 5.22
N PHE A 69 17.61 19.10 4.29
CA PHE A 69 16.32 18.41 4.14
C PHE A 69 16.22 17.26 5.13
N SER A 70 15.01 17.06 5.68
CA SER A 70 14.68 15.82 6.38
C SER A 70 14.71 14.62 5.41
N GLY A 71 14.82 13.40 5.92
CA GLY A 71 14.81 12.20 5.07
C GLY A 71 13.61 12.13 4.12
N GLY A 72 12.41 12.44 4.63
CA GLY A 72 11.20 12.49 3.81
C GLY A 72 11.19 13.58 2.74
N MET A 73 11.79 14.76 3.02
CA MET A 73 11.96 15.80 2.00
C MET A 73 12.96 15.38 0.91
N ARG A 74 14.06 14.72 1.29
CA ARG A 74 15.05 14.20 0.33
C ARG A 74 14.42 13.14 -0.55
N ARG A 75 13.65 12.21 0.03
CA ARG A 75 12.95 11.17 -0.73
C ARG A 75 11.99 11.78 -1.74
N ARG A 76 11.14 12.73 -1.32
CA ARG A 76 10.24 13.46 -2.22
C ARG A 76 10.98 14.14 -3.38
N LEU A 77 12.10 14.80 -3.11
CA LEU A 77 12.88 15.44 -4.16
C LEU A 77 13.52 14.43 -5.13
N ASP A 78 14.00 13.28 -4.63
CA ASP A 78 14.59 12.21 -5.45
C ASP A 78 13.56 11.64 -6.43
N ILE A 79 12.33 11.41 -5.96
CA ILE A 79 11.22 10.97 -6.81
C ILE A 79 10.88 12.08 -7.81
N ALA A 80 10.77 13.34 -7.39
CA ALA A 80 10.54 14.46 -8.29
C ALA A 80 11.58 14.54 -9.43
N VAL A 81 12.86 14.29 -9.13
CA VAL A 81 13.93 14.22 -10.13
C VAL A 81 13.70 13.07 -11.11
N SER A 82 13.30 11.89 -10.64
CA SER A 82 13.03 10.73 -11.50
C SER A 82 11.91 10.97 -12.53
N LEU A 83 11.04 11.95 -12.28
CA LEU A 83 9.91 12.31 -13.13
C LEU A 83 10.23 13.32 -14.23
N LEU A 84 11.40 13.95 -14.17
CA LEU A 84 11.81 14.89 -15.20
C LEU A 84 11.93 14.21 -16.58
N SER A 85 12.25 12.91 -16.60
CA SER A 85 12.32 12.12 -17.83
C SER A 85 10.98 11.54 -18.30
N ASN A 86 9.91 11.72 -17.52
CA ASN A 86 8.58 11.08 -17.73
C ASN A 86 8.68 9.64 -18.27
N PRO A 87 9.44 8.77 -17.59
CA PRO A 87 9.76 7.46 -18.14
C PRO A 87 8.50 6.58 -18.18
N PRO A 88 8.30 5.77 -19.22
CA PRO A 88 7.15 4.88 -19.31
C PRO A 88 7.14 3.81 -18.22
N LEU A 89 8.30 3.49 -17.62
CA LEU A 89 8.45 2.51 -16.55
C LEU A 89 9.31 3.07 -15.41
N ILE A 90 8.81 3.00 -14.18
CA ILE A 90 9.51 3.45 -12.96
C ILE A 90 9.65 2.27 -12.00
N PHE A 91 10.86 2.08 -11.45
CA PHE A 91 11.14 1.11 -10.39
C PHE A 91 11.30 1.84 -9.06
N LEU A 92 10.47 1.48 -8.08
CA LEU A 92 10.49 2.02 -6.74
C LEU A 92 10.83 0.89 -5.74
N ASP A 93 12.03 0.92 -5.17
CA ASP A 93 12.39 -0.04 -4.14
C ASP A 93 12.04 0.51 -2.74
N GLU A 94 11.08 -0.12 -2.07
CA GLU A 94 10.61 0.20 -0.72
C GLU A 94 10.34 1.72 -0.55
N PRO A 95 9.45 2.31 -1.37
CA PRO A 95 9.35 3.77 -1.52
C PRO A 95 8.99 4.51 -0.24
N THR A 96 8.28 3.87 0.68
CA THR A 96 7.77 4.49 1.90
C THR A 96 8.43 4.00 3.19
N THR A 97 9.46 3.16 3.08
CA THR A 97 10.25 2.72 4.25
C THR A 97 10.84 3.92 4.98
N GLY A 98 10.61 4.00 6.29
CA GLY A 98 11.15 5.05 7.16
C GLY A 98 10.45 6.41 7.06
N LEU A 99 9.33 6.51 6.33
CA LEU A 99 8.50 7.71 6.29
C LEU A 99 7.47 7.69 7.43
N ASP A 100 7.16 8.86 7.97
CA ASP A 100 6.05 9.03 8.90
C ASP A 100 4.69 8.90 8.15
N PRO A 101 3.57 8.67 8.87
CA PRO A 101 2.27 8.41 8.22
C PRO A 101 1.83 9.52 7.26
N CYS A 102 2.13 10.79 7.58
CA CYS A 102 1.77 11.92 6.73
C CYS A 102 2.57 11.92 5.42
N THR A 103 3.90 11.78 5.48
CA THR A 103 4.73 11.75 4.27
C THR A 103 4.47 10.50 3.43
N ARG A 104 4.14 9.36 4.06
CA ARG A 104 3.73 8.14 3.36
C ARG A 104 2.46 8.35 2.54
N ALA A 105 1.42 8.96 3.13
CA ALA A 105 0.18 9.24 2.40
C ALA A 105 0.40 10.19 1.20
N GLN A 106 1.28 11.19 1.36
CA GLN A 106 1.67 12.08 0.27
C GLN A 106 2.41 11.32 -0.84
N MET A 107 3.35 10.44 -0.48
CA MET A 107 4.08 9.60 -1.42
C MET A 107 3.14 8.71 -2.23
N TRP A 108 2.16 8.10 -1.57
CA TRP A 108 1.13 7.32 -2.25
C TRP A 108 0.32 8.14 -3.25
N GLN A 109 -0.05 9.37 -2.89
CA GLN A 109 -0.76 10.26 -3.79
C GLN A 109 0.07 10.61 -5.03
N THR A 110 1.38 10.86 -4.84
CA THR A 110 2.31 11.07 -5.96
C THR A 110 2.33 9.84 -6.89
N ILE A 111 2.53 8.64 -6.35
CA ILE A 111 2.55 7.40 -7.15
C ILE A 111 1.27 7.27 -7.98
N ARG A 112 0.10 7.52 -7.37
CA ARG A 112 -1.19 7.46 -8.10
C ARG A 112 -1.26 8.48 -9.24
N THR A 113 -0.78 9.70 -9.03
CA THR A 113 -0.75 10.74 -10.08
C THR A 113 0.13 10.30 -11.26
N LEU A 114 1.25 9.65 -10.98
CA LEU A 114 2.15 9.14 -12.02
C LEU A 114 1.53 8.06 -12.88
N VAL A 115 0.87 7.09 -12.25
CA VAL A 115 0.13 6.04 -12.95
C VAL A 115 -0.97 6.67 -13.80
N LYS A 116 -1.72 7.63 -13.24
CA LYS A 116 -2.77 8.36 -13.96
C LYS A 116 -2.23 9.14 -15.18
N ASN A 117 -0.99 9.62 -15.11
CA ASN A 117 -0.32 10.34 -16.20
C ASN A 117 0.33 9.39 -17.23
N GLY A 118 0.15 8.08 -17.11
CA GLY A 118 0.55 7.08 -18.10
C GLY A 118 1.87 6.36 -17.80
N SER A 119 2.45 6.54 -16.62
CA SER A 119 3.64 5.80 -16.19
C SER A 119 3.25 4.42 -15.64
N THR A 120 4.01 3.37 -15.97
CA THR A 120 3.91 2.08 -15.27
C THR A 120 4.90 2.06 -14.11
N ILE A 121 4.48 1.58 -12.94
CA ILE A 121 5.33 1.52 -11.75
C ILE A 121 5.48 0.07 -11.30
N LEU A 122 6.72 -0.40 -11.19
CA LEU A 122 7.05 -1.61 -10.44
C LEU A 122 7.58 -1.19 -9.08
N LEU A 123 6.85 -1.53 -8.02
CA LEU A 123 7.28 -1.27 -6.65
C LEU A 123 7.53 -2.58 -5.90
N THR A 124 8.55 -2.57 -5.05
CA THR A 124 8.79 -3.62 -4.04
C THR A 124 8.47 -3.06 -2.68
N THR A 125 7.72 -3.82 -1.88
CA THR A 125 7.35 -3.41 -0.53
C THR A 125 7.15 -4.62 0.36
N GLN A 126 7.61 -4.51 1.61
CA GLN A 126 7.26 -5.40 2.71
C GLN A 126 5.97 -4.97 3.42
N TYR A 127 5.46 -3.78 3.11
CA TYR A 127 4.25 -3.22 3.71
C TYR A 127 3.03 -3.60 2.88
N LEU A 128 2.24 -4.55 3.38
CA LEU A 128 1.09 -5.07 2.65
C LEU A 128 -0.03 -4.03 2.50
N ASP A 129 -0.10 -3.03 3.39
CA ASP A 129 -1.01 -1.89 3.23
C ASP A 129 -0.62 -1.02 2.01
N GLU A 130 0.67 -0.86 1.74
CA GLU A 130 1.15 -0.14 0.56
C GLU A 130 0.77 -0.89 -0.73
N ALA A 131 0.97 -2.20 -0.77
CA ALA A 131 0.56 -3.02 -1.91
C ALA A 131 -0.97 -2.94 -2.13
N ASP A 132 -1.76 -3.04 -1.06
CA ASP A 132 -3.22 -2.94 -1.13
C ASP A 132 -3.71 -1.58 -1.64
N GLN A 133 -3.01 -0.51 -1.26
CA GLN A 133 -3.39 0.84 -1.66
C GLN A 133 -2.96 1.15 -3.10
N LEU A 134 -1.74 0.78 -3.50
CA LEU A 134 -1.14 1.30 -4.72
C LEU A 134 -1.20 0.35 -5.91
N ALA A 135 -1.24 -0.97 -5.68
CA ALA A 135 -1.04 -1.93 -6.74
C ALA A 135 -2.34 -2.28 -7.46
N ASP A 136 -2.30 -2.25 -8.79
CA ASP A 136 -3.34 -2.86 -9.62
C ASP A 136 -3.19 -4.39 -9.65
N ASP A 137 -1.96 -4.88 -9.50
CA ASP A 137 -1.56 -6.28 -9.60
C ASP A 137 -0.43 -6.58 -8.59
N ILE A 138 -0.53 -7.68 -7.84
CA ILE A 138 0.39 -8.06 -6.78
C ILE A 138 1.01 -9.43 -7.07
N VAL A 139 2.34 -9.48 -7.01
CA VAL A 139 3.11 -10.71 -7.05
C VAL A 139 3.71 -10.97 -5.67
N VAL A 140 3.30 -12.07 -5.03
CA VAL A 140 3.85 -12.49 -3.73
C VAL A 140 5.04 -13.41 -3.97
N ILE A 141 6.18 -13.06 -3.38
CA ILE A 141 7.43 -13.83 -3.48
C ILE A 141 7.79 -14.40 -2.11
N ASP A 142 8.00 -15.71 -2.02
CA ASP A 142 8.59 -16.39 -0.86
C ASP A 142 9.75 -17.29 -1.31
N LYS A 143 10.85 -17.28 -0.56
CA LYS A 143 12.07 -18.09 -0.83
C LYS A 143 12.53 -18.05 -2.29
N GLY A 144 12.46 -16.87 -2.91
CA GLY A 144 12.88 -16.62 -4.30
C GLY A 144 11.96 -17.20 -5.37
N LYS A 145 10.73 -17.58 -5.02
CA LYS A 145 9.71 -18.09 -5.95
C LYS A 145 8.43 -17.28 -5.83
N VAL A 146 7.73 -17.12 -6.95
CA VAL A 146 6.37 -16.57 -6.96
C VAL A 146 5.44 -17.61 -6.34
N VAL A 147 4.75 -17.23 -5.27
CA VAL A 147 3.77 -18.09 -4.57
C VAL A 147 2.32 -17.70 -4.86
N ALA A 148 2.08 -16.45 -5.24
CA ALA A 148 0.78 -15.99 -5.73
C ALA A 148 0.95 -14.79 -6.66
N HIS A 149 -0.02 -14.60 -7.56
CA HIS A 149 -0.10 -13.49 -8.49
C HIS A 149 -1.57 -13.20 -8.80
N ASP A 150 -2.09 -12.06 -8.33
CA ASP A 150 -3.45 -11.59 -8.61
C ASP A 150 -3.58 -10.10 -8.22
N THR A 151 -4.71 -9.49 -8.55
CA THR A 151 -5.15 -8.20 -8.01
C THR A 151 -5.27 -8.25 -6.47
N PRO A 152 -5.19 -7.11 -5.76
CA PRO A 152 -5.36 -7.09 -4.30
C PRO A 152 -6.67 -7.75 -3.86
N THR A 153 -7.77 -7.47 -4.56
CA THR A 153 -9.08 -8.07 -4.28
C THR A 153 -9.10 -9.57 -4.61
N GLY A 154 -8.45 -10.00 -5.69
CA GLY A 154 -8.34 -11.42 -6.05
C GLY A 154 -7.55 -12.22 -5.02
N LEU A 155 -6.40 -11.68 -4.57
CA LEU A 155 -5.62 -12.25 -3.48
C LEU A 155 -6.42 -12.36 -2.19
N LYS A 156 -7.17 -11.33 -1.79
CA LYS A 156 -8.07 -11.37 -0.63
C LYS A 156 -9.17 -12.41 -0.76
N ARG A 157 -9.72 -12.62 -1.96
CA ARG A 157 -10.71 -13.68 -2.20
C ARG A 157 -10.12 -15.09 -2.22
N SER A 158 -8.81 -15.22 -2.46
CA SER A 158 -8.14 -16.52 -2.55
C SER A 158 -8.07 -17.25 -1.20
N ILE A 159 -8.02 -16.50 -0.10
CA ILE A 159 -8.19 -17.03 1.25
C ILE A 159 -9.64 -16.94 1.68
N SER A 160 -10.12 -18.04 2.28
CA SER A 160 -11.53 -18.28 2.55
C SER A 160 -12.18 -17.22 3.46
N ALA A 161 -13.38 -16.80 3.06
CA ALA A 161 -14.42 -16.14 3.84
C ALA A 161 -14.05 -14.81 4.54
N SER A 162 -14.70 -13.71 4.12
CA SER A 162 -14.78 -12.47 4.91
C SER A 162 -15.12 -12.79 6.37
N SER A 163 -14.69 -12.01 7.34
CA SER A 163 -15.07 -12.23 8.74
C SER A 163 -16.29 -11.37 9.11
N LEU A 164 -17.19 -11.94 9.89
CA LEU A 164 -18.25 -11.20 10.57
C LEU A 164 -17.76 -10.82 11.97
N GLN A 165 -17.78 -9.53 12.28
CA GLN A 165 -17.53 -8.97 13.60
C GLN A 165 -18.82 -8.40 14.18
N LEU A 166 -19.17 -8.84 15.39
CA LEU A 166 -20.36 -8.42 16.12
C LEU A 166 -19.96 -7.89 17.49
N THR A 167 -20.43 -6.70 17.84
CA THR A 167 -20.24 -6.14 19.18
C THR A 167 -21.56 -6.25 19.94
N VAL A 168 -21.59 -7.01 21.04
CA VAL A 168 -22.80 -7.11 21.86
C VAL A 168 -22.91 -5.92 22.82
N LYS A 169 -24.14 -5.48 23.10
CA LYS A 169 -24.39 -4.38 24.04
C LYS A 169 -24.15 -4.80 25.50
N ASN A 170 -24.50 -6.04 25.83
CA ASN A 170 -24.27 -6.62 27.15
C ASN A 170 -23.12 -7.64 27.08
N PRO A 171 -21.96 -7.37 27.73
CA PRO A 171 -20.82 -8.30 27.79
C PRO A 171 -21.19 -9.71 28.28
N ASP A 172 -22.16 -9.85 29.18
CA ASP A 172 -22.59 -11.16 29.70
C ASP A 172 -23.24 -12.05 28.62
N SER A 173 -23.69 -11.44 27.52
CA SER A 173 -24.32 -12.14 26.40
C SER A 173 -23.32 -12.56 25.31
N VAL A 174 -22.03 -12.18 25.42
CA VAL A 174 -21.03 -12.43 24.37
C VAL A 174 -20.85 -13.92 24.07
N TYR A 175 -20.81 -14.75 25.11
CA TYR A 175 -20.66 -16.20 24.95
C TYR A 175 -21.90 -16.85 24.32
N LYS A 176 -23.09 -16.36 24.67
CA LYS A 176 -24.35 -16.83 24.05
C LYS A 176 -24.41 -16.40 22.58
N ALA A 177 -24.02 -15.16 22.28
CA ALA A 177 -23.94 -14.65 20.91
C ALA A 177 -22.97 -15.48 20.07
N ALA A 178 -21.76 -15.75 20.60
CA ALA A 178 -20.78 -16.62 19.94
C ALA A 178 -21.35 -17.99 19.60
N GLN A 179 -22.01 -18.68 20.54
CA GLN A 179 -22.61 -19.99 20.29
C GLN A 179 -23.71 -19.97 19.21
N ILE A 180 -24.53 -18.92 19.17
CA ILE A 180 -25.57 -18.75 18.15
C ILE A 180 -24.93 -18.59 16.78
N VAL A 181 -23.93 -17.72 16.70
CA VAL A 181 -23.25 -17.39 15.45
C VAL A 181 -22.46 -18.60 14.93
N GLU A 182 -21.77 -19.35 15.81
CA GLU A 182 -21.10 -20.61 15.48
C GLU A 182 -22.07 -21.65 14.91
N ARG A 183 -23.29 -21.75 15.48
CA ARG A 183 -24.33 -22.69 15.03
C ARG A 183 -24.88 -22.33 13.65
N VAL A 184 -25.06 -21.04 13.36
CA VAL A 184 -25.63 -20.57 12.08
C VAL A 184 -24.59 -20.61 10.96
N LEU A 185 -23.36 -20.17 11.24
CA LEU A 185 -22.32 -20.04 10.21
C LEU A 185 -21.48 -21.31 10.04
N GLY A 186 -21.40 -22.17 11.06
CA GLY A 186 -20.60 -23.39 11.01
C GLY A 186 -19.11 -23.08 11.08
N GLY A 187 -18.61 -22.77 12.27
CA GLY A 187 -17.22 -22.42 12.51
C GLY A 187 -16.93 -22.19 13.99
N LYS A 188 -15.70 -21.78 14.32
CA LYS A 188 -15.32 -21.38 15.67
C LYS A 188 -15.24 -19.87 15.74
N ALA A 189 -16.00 -19.26 16.64
CA ALA A 189 -15.94 -17.85 16.92
C ALA A 189 -14.76 -17.53 17.85
N GLN A 190 -14.14 -16.39 17.63
CA GLN A 190 -13.16 -15.79 18.53
C GLN A 190 -13.84 -14.65 19.28
N ILE A 191 -13.63 -14.59 20.60
CA ILE A 191 -14.18 -13.55 21.46
C ILE A 191 -13.04 -12.64 21.89
N SER A 192 -13.20 -11.33 21.70
CA SER A 192 -12.24 -10.32 22.18
C SER A 192 -12.57 -9.86 23.61
N GLU A 193 -11.61 -9.21 24.26
CA GLU A 193 -11.80 -8.61 25.59
C GLU A 193 -12.86 -7.48 25.61
N ALA A 194 -13.18 -6.90 24.45
CA ALA A 194 -14.17 -5.84 24.28
C ALA A 194 -15.60 -6.36 24.02
N ALA A 195 -15.88 -7.62 24.34
CA ALA A 195 -17.15 -8.30 24.05
C ALA A 195 -17.51 -8.32 22.55
N GLU A 196 -16.51 -8.49 21.70
CA GLU A 196 -16.70 -8.66 20.25
C GLU A 196 -16.57 -10.12 19.85
N VAL A 197 -17.47 -10.58 18.99
CA VAL A 197 -17.48 -11.92 18.41
C VAL A 197 -17.01 -11.81 16.96
N THR A 198 -15.90 -12.47 16.63
CA THR A 198 -15.37 -12.56 15.25
C THR A 198 -15.48 -13.99 14.75
N ILE A 199 -15.99 -14.20 13.53
CA ILE A 199 -16.12 -15.52 12.92
C ILE A 199 -15.97 -15.44 11.39
N PRO A 200 -15.43 -16.47 10.72
CA PRO A 200 -15.47 -16.54 9.26
C PRO A 200 -16.92 -16.58 8.72
N LEU A 201 -17.17 -15.80 7.68
CA LEU A 201 -18.43 -15.62 6.96
C LEU A 201 -18.19 -15.93 5.48
N ALA A 202 -18.40 -17.19 5.09
CA ALA A 202 -18.22 -17.63 3.71
C ALA A 202 -19.32 -17.15 2.76
N ASP A 203 -20.53 -16.92 3.31
CA ASP A 203 -21.71 -16.51 2.57
C ASP A 203 -22.40 -15.34 3.29
N THR A 204 -22.42 -14.18 2.65
CA THR A 204 -23.01 -12.96 3.21
C THR A 204 -24.52 -13.04 3.34
N ALA A 205 -25.20 -13.94 2.62
CA ALA A 205 -26.64 -14.14 2.76
C ALA A 205 -27.02 -14.63 4.16
N LYS A 206 -26.15 -15.43 4.80
CA LYS A 206 -26.36 -15.94 6.17
C LYS A 206 -26.32 -14.87 7.24
N LEU A 207 -25.87 -13.66 6.92
CA LEU A 207 -25.84 -12.54 7.86
C LEU A 207 -27.25 -12.20 8.35
N VAL A 208 -28.26 -12.32 7.48
CA VAL A 208 -29.66 -12.10 7.84
C VAL A 208 -30.14 -13.14 8.86
N ASP A 209 -29.78 -14.41 8.66
CA ASP A 209 -30.13 -15.50 9.58
C ASP A 209 -29.48 -15.31 10.96
N VAL A 210 -28.22 -14.87 10.99
CA VAL A 210 -27.49 -14.56 12.23
C VAL A 210 -28.21 -13.44 13.00
N LEU A 211 -28.52 -12.32 12.34
CA LEU A 211 -29.19 -11.20 13.01
C LEU A 211 -30.60 -11.56 13.47
N ALA A 212 -31.33 -12.34 12.69
CA ALA A 212 -32.66 -12.84 13.08
C ALA A 212 -32.57 -13.72 14.35
N LYS A 213 -31.61 -14.66 14.40
CA LYS A 213 -31.42 -15.54 15.56
C LYS A 213 -30.95 -14.81 16.81
N LEU A 214 -30.10 -13.80 16.67
CA LEU A 214 -29.68 -12.96 17.80
C LEU A 214 -30.85 -12.17 18.36
N LYS A 215 -31.72 -11.64 17.49
CA LYS A 215 -32.94 -10.93 17.90
C LYS A 215 -33.96 -11.85 18.58
N GLU A 216 -34.18 -13.06 18.08
CA GLU A 216 -35.06 -14.06 18.72
C GLU A 216 -34.62 -14.41 20.15
N MET A 217 -33.32 -14.33 20.42
CA MET A 217 -32.73 -14.65 21.73
C MET A 217 -32.55 -13.41 22.62
N GLU A 218 -33.15 -12.28 22.23
CA GLU A 218 -33.08 -10.99 22.94
C GLU A 218 -31.65 -10.49 23.19
N ILE A 219 -30.73 -10.77 22.26
CA ILE A 219 -29.34 -10.29 22.31
C ILE A 219 -29.24 -8.97 21.53
N ASP A 220 -29.08 -7.89 22.28
CA ASP A 220 -28.83 -6.56 21.72
C ASP A 220 -27.40 -6.46 21.15
N ILE A 221 -27.30 -6.02 19.89
CA ILE A 221 -26.03 -5.79 19.17
C ILE A 221 -25.84 -4.28 19.00
N THR A 222 -24.62 -3.81 19.26
CA THR A 222 -24.25 -2.39 19.10
C THR A 222 -23.65 -2.12 17.72
N ALA A 223 -22.89 -3.07 17.17
CA ALA A 223 -22.25 -2.93 15.85
C ALA A 223 -22.15 -4.28 15.13
N VAL A 224 -22.26 -4.23 13.80
CA VAL A 224 -22.12 -5.36 12.88
C VAL A 224 -21.18 -4.91 11.77
N ASN A 225 -20.02 -5.56 11.63
CA ASN A 225 -19.05 -5.25 10.59
C ASN A 225 -18.73 -6.53 9.81
N VAL A 226 -18.76 -6.45 8.48
CA VAL A 226 -18.22 -7.50 7.62
C VAL A 226 -16.87 -7.01 7.13
N ARG A 227 -15.82 -7.73 7.48
CA ARG A 227 -14.44 -7.38 7.16
C ARG A 227 -13.90 -8.36 6.13
N GLU A 228 -13.51 -7.87 4.97
CA GLU A 228 -12.73 -8.64 4.02
C GLU A 228 -11.34 -8.96 4.61
N PRO A 229 -10.76 -10.12 4.28
CA PRO A 229 -9.45 -10.48 4.79
C PRO A 229 -8.39 -9.45 4.37
N SER A 230 -7.40 -9.21 5.21
CA SER A 230 -6.28 -8.32 4.86
C SER A 230 -5.25 -9.07 4.03
N LEU A 231 -4.40 -8.31 3.30
CA LEU A 231 -3.27 -8.93 2.60
C LEU A 231 -2.29 -9.61 3.57
N ASP A 232 -2.21 -9.19 4.84
CA ASP A 232 -1.43 -9.89 5.87
C ASP A 232 -1.94 -11.32 6.09
N GLU A 233 -3.26 -11.49 6.19
CA GLU A 233 -3.88 -12.79 6.34
C GLU A 233 -3.65 -13.65 5.08
N VAL A 234 -3.70 -13.04 3.88
CA VAL A 234 -3.36 -13.73 2.62
C VAL A 234 -1.92 -14.22 2.70
N PHE A 235 -1.00 -13.32 3.06
CA PHE A 235 0.43 -13.62 3.13
C PHE A 235 0.71 -14.74 4.14
N PHE A 236 0.10 -14.69 5.33
CA PHE A 236 0.24 -15.74 6.33
C PHE A 236 -0.34 -17.08 5.87
N ALA A 237 -1.46 -17.11 5.16
CA ALA A 237 -1.99 -18.36 4.63
C ALA A 237 -1.08 -18.96 3.53
N LEU A 238 -0.52 -18.12 2.67
CA LEU A 238 0.36 -18.55 1.59
C LEU A 238 1.75 -18.98 2.07
N THR A 239 2.23 -18.41 3.17
CA THR A 239 3.58 -18.66 3.70
C THR A 239 3.60 -19.53 4.97
N GLY A 240 2.46 -19.71 5.62
CA GLY A 240 2.32 -20.30 6.96
C GLY A 240 2.40 -21.82 7.06
N ASP A 241 2.34 -22.55 5.94
CA ASP A 241 2.38 -24.02 5.93
C ASP A 241 3.80 -24.64 5.91
N LYS A 242 4.78 -23.94 6.50
CA LYS A 242 6.10 -24.53 6.83
C LYS A 242 6.57 -24.14 8.22
N LYS A 243 5.78 -24.45 9.25
CA LYS A 243 6.39 -24.91 10.51
C LYS A 243 6.85 -26.35 10.31
N GLU A 244 8.06 -26.51 9.77
CA GLU A 244 8.83 -27.72 10.04
C GLU A 244 8.98 -27.80 11.56
N VAL A 245 8.29 -28.77 12.15
CA VAL A 245 8.61 -29.27 13.48
C VAL A 245 10.02 -29.85 13.36
N VAL A 246 10.99 -29.15 13.96
CA VAL A 246 12.31 -29.71 14.27
C VAL A 246 12.33 -30.04 15.74
#